data_AF-A0A846H2H6-F1
#
_entry.id   AF-A0A846H2H6-F1
#
_cell.length_a   1.000
_cell.length_b   1.000
_cell.length_c   1.000
_cell.angle_alpha   90.00
_cell.angle_beta   90.00
_cell.angle_gamma   90.00
#
_symmetry.space_group_name_H-M   'P 1'
#
loop_
_entity.id
_entity.type
_entity.pdbx_description
1 polymer ?
#
loop_
_entity_poly.entity_id
_entity_poly.type
_entity_poly.pdbx_seq_one_letter_code
_entity_poly.pdbx_strand_id
1 'polypeptide(L)'
;MGIVEFLHRLDTHLEELMLYLKLLTQVGLKRIGSSFISIFGLLWLSIEPVALFFPESLNFGWIGYLGLVVVSLAIAVIQRFPRSSVCKALSSPDSVVEIKIGNLFNQPGHLVIGANDVFDTELGEVIKPSSVQGQFLTGIYGNDLTKLDTEIEAVLEDYKAQRTKEPNKNKGKSWRYPIGTTIALGSPDKRYFWTAYGYMGNDLRVQSNADYSCFN
;
A
#
# COMPACT_ATOMS: atom_id res chain seq x y z
N MET A 1 26.31 -10.70 12.67
CA MET A 1 24.91 -10.88 12.23
C MET A 1 24.02 -10.72 13.47
N GLY A 2 23.69 -9.48 13.89
CA GLY A 2 23.12 -9.31 15.25
C GLY A 2 22.67 -7.92 15.73
N ILE A 3 22.92 -6.82 15.00
CA ILE A 3 22.39 -5.48 15.37
C ILE A 3 21.66 -4.84 14.19
N VAL A 4 22.25 -4.87 13.00
CA VAL A 4 21.63 -4.31 11.77
C VAL A 4 20.30 -5.00 11.45
N GLU A 5 20.24 -6.32 11.57
CA GLU A 5 19.03 -7.12 11.31
C GLU A 5 17.95 -6.88 12.37
N PHE A 6 18.35 -6.61 13.63
CA PHE A 6 17.44 -6.25 14.71
C PHE A 6 16.87 -4.84 14.51
N LEU A 7 17.70 -3.86 14.13
CA LEU A 7 17.26 -2.50 13.84
C LEU A 7 16.31 -2.45 12.64
N HIS A 8 16.61 -3.20 11.58
CA HIS A 8 15.73 -3.33 10.42
C HIS A 8 14.38 -3.97 10.78
N ARG A 9 14.38 -5.00 11.64
CA ARG A 9 13.15 -5.64 12.14
C ARG A 9 12.34 -4.69 13.03
N LEU A 10 13.00 -3.87 13.86
CA LEU A 10 12.31 -2.90 14.71
C LEU A 10 11.65 -1.81 13.87
N ASP A 11 12.37 -1.29 12.87
CA ASP A 11 11.88 -0.24 11.97
C ASP A 11 10.64 -0.72 11.18
N THR A 12 10.69 -1.93 10.62
CA THR A 12 9.55 -2.53 9.93
C THR A 12 8.32 -2.73 10.84
N HIS A 13 8.51 -3.15 12.09
CA HIS A 13 7.41 -3.23 13.05
C HIS A 13 6.82 -1.87 13.42
N LEU A 14 7.65 -0.83 13.52
CA LEU A 14 7.19 0.54 13.78
C LEU A 14 6.41 1.09 12.59
N GLU A 15 6.87 0.85 11.36
CA GLU A 15 6.14 1.22 10.15
C GLU A 15 4.76 0.54 10.09
N GLU A 16 4.70 -0.77 10.38
CA GLU A 16 3.44 -1.50 10.45
C GLU A 16 2.53 -0.89 11.52
N LEU A 17 3.02 -0.66 12.74
CA LEU A 17 2.24 -0.09 13.82
C LEU A 17 1.70 1.31 13.45
N MET A 18 2.53 2.16 12.85
CA MET A 18 2.11 3.48 12.38
C MET A 18 1.07 3.38 11.27
N LEU A 19 1.22 2.44 10.33
CA LEU A 19 0.22 2.15 9.30
C LEU A 19 -1.11 1.73 9.94
N TYR A 20 -1.08 0.84 10.92
CA TYR A 20 -2.26 0.39 11.65
C TYR A 20 -2.96 1.54 12.39
N LEU A 21 -2.21 2.40 13.09
CA LEU A 21 -2.76 3.58 13.77
C LEU A 21 -3.37 4.57 12.77
N LYS A 22 -2.71 4.78 11.63
CA LYS A 22 -3.23 5.64 10.56
C LYS A 22 -4.51 5.06 9.96
N LEU A 23 -4.57 3.76 9.71
CA LEU A 23 -5.78 3.10 9.25
C LEU A 23 -6.89 3.19 10.30
N LEU A 24 -6.58 3.04 11.60
CA LEU A 24 -7.56 3.15 12.67
C LEU A 24 -8.22 4.54 12.70
N THR A 25 -7.41 5.60 12.58
CA THR A 25 -7.92 6.98 12.50
C THR A 25 -8.74 7.23 11.23
N GLN A 26 -8.39 6.60 10.10
CA GLN A 26 -9.10 6.72 8.82
C GLN A 26 -10.38 5.90 8.72
N VAL A 27 -10.48 4.75 9.40
CA VAL A 27 -11.72 3.96 9.54
C VAL A 27 -12.85 4.78 10.17
N GLY A 28 -12.48 5.92 10.77
CA GLY A 28 -13.36 7.01 11.09
C GLY A 28 -13.96 6.79 12.46
N LEU A 29 -13.62 7.69 13.39
CA LEU A 29 -14.18 7.73 14.74
C LEU A 29 -15.72 7.63 14.75
N LYS A 30 -16.38 8.07 13.66
CA LYS A 30 -17.82 7.89 13.40
C LYS A 30 -18.29 6.43 13.40
N ARG A 31 -17.55 5.50 12.77
CA ARG A 31 -17.90 4.07 12.71
C ARG A 31 -17.74 3.39 14.07
N ILE A 32 -16.66 3.73 14.78
CA ILE A 32 -16.40 3.24 16.14
C ILE A 32 -17.48 3.78 17.09
N GLY A 33 -17.76 5.09 17.04
CA GLY A 33 -18.79 5.73 17.85
C GLY A 33 -20.19 5.16 17.63
N SER A 34 -20.60 4.94 16.37
CA SER A 34 -21.88 4.28 16.06
C SER A 34 -21.95 2.86 16.63
N SER A 35 -20.86 2.09 16.52
CA SER A 35 -20.81 0.72 17.04
C SER A 35 -20.82 0.69 18.57
N PHE A 36 -20.11 1.62 19.20
CA PHE A 36 -20.12 1.82 20.65
C PHE A 36 -21.53 2.10 21.16
N ILE A 37 -22.25 3.06 20.55
CA ILE A 37 -23.63 3.39 20.93
C ILE A 37 -24.54 2.16 20.81
N SER A 38 -24.42 1.39 19.72
CA SER A 38 -25.21 0.17 19.52
C SER A 38 -24.91 -0.92 20.56
N ILE A 39 -23.63 -1.19 20.85
CA ILE A 39 -23.20 -2.21 21.82
C ILE A 39 -23.59 -1.80 23.24
N PHE A 40 -23.33 -0.55 23.59
CA PHE A 40 -23.65 0.00 24.90
C PHE A 40 -25.17 -0.06 25.16
N GLY A 41 -25.97 0.38 24.19
CA GLY A 41 -27.43 0.32 24.29
C GLY A 41 -27.96 -1.11 24.43
N LEU A 42 -27.40 -2.06 23.69
CA LEU A 42 -27.79 -3.47 23.75
C LEU A 42 -27.49 -4.10 25.12
N LEU A 43 -26.29 -3.84 25.65
CA LEU A 43 -25.88 -4.35 26.95
C LEU A 43 -26.69 -3.70 28.08
N TRP A 44 -26.91 -2.39 28.02
CA TRP A 44 -27.73 -1.67 29.00
C TRP A 44 -29.15 -2.21 29.05
N LEU A 45 -29.80 -2.36 27.89
CA LEU A 45 -31.15 -2.92 27.77
C LEU A 45 -31.24 -4.35 28.35
N SER A 46 -30.16 -5.12 28.27
CA SER A 46 -30.12 -6.48 28.83
C SER A 46 -29.94 -6.49 30.34
N ILE A 47 -29.25 -5.50 30.91
CA ILE A 47 -28.98 -5.41 32.36
C ILE A 47 -30.25 -5.00 33.13
N GLU A 48 -31.06 -4.09 32.59
CA GLU A 48 -32.25 -3.55 33.26
C GLU A 48 -33.26 -4.64 33.71
N PRO A 49 -33.70 -5.59 32.85
CA PRO A 49 -34.60 -6.66 33.27
C PRO A 49 -33.99 -7.54 34.36
N VAL A 50 -32.70 -7.85 34.28
CA VAL A 50 -32.01 -8.68 35.29
C VAL A 50 -31.95 -7.94 36.62
N ALA A 51 -31.75 -6.61 36.60
CA ALA A 51 -31.76 -5.76 37.79
C ALA A 51 -33.12 -5.75 38.49
N LEU A 52 -34.23 -5.91 37.75
CA LEU A 52 -35.56 -6.05 38.34
C LEU A 52 -35.73 -7.35 39.13
N PHE A 53 -35.12 -8.46 38.68
CA PHE A 53 -35.21 -9.75 39.37
C PHE A 53 -34.17 -9.94 40.48
N PHE A 54 -33.02 -9.25 40.41
CA PHE A 54 -31.90 -9.40 41.35
C PHE A 54 -31.32 -8.03 41.79
N PRO A 55 -32.09 -7.22 42.53
CA PRO A 55 -31.69 -5.85 42.89
C PRO A 55 -30.45 -5.78 43.79
N GLU A 56 -30.25 -6.75 44.70
CA GLU A 56 -29.08 -6.75 45.60
C GLU A 56 -27.78 -7.15 44.91
N SER A 57 -27.84 -8.00 43.87
CA SER A 57 -26.67 -8.53 43.17
C SER A 57 -26.13 -7.60 42.07
N LEU A 58 -26.92 -6.62 41.62
CA LEU A 58 -26.60 -5.75 40.49
C LEU A 58 -26.32 -4.29 40.88
N ASN A 59 -26.00 -4.05 42.14
CA ASN A 59 -25.70 -2.71 42.67
C ASN A 59 -24.22 -2.34 42.47
N PHE A 60 -23.76 -2.29 41.21
CA PHE A 60 -22.35 -2.06 40.88
C PHE A 60 -21.91 -0.58 40.97
N GLY A 61 -22.84 0.35 41.25
CA GLY A 61 -22.57 1.79 41.34
C GLY A 61 -21.90 2.37 40.09
N TRP A 62 -21.23 3.52 40.26
CA TRP A 62 -20.49 4.19 39.17
C TRP A 62 -19.35 3.35 38.59
N ILE A 63 -18.78 2.43 39.37
CA ILE A 63 -17.70 1.55 38.94
C ILE A 63 -18.21 0.55 37.90
N GLY A 64 -19.40 -0.05 38.12
CA GLY A 64 -20.03 -0.93 37.14
C GLY A 64 -20.41 -0.21 35.85
N TYR A 65 -20.93 1.02 35.96
CA TYR A 65 -21.21 1.86 34.79
C TYR A 65 -19.94 2.16 33.98
N LEU A 66 -18.86 2.54 34.66
CA LEU A 66 -17.57 2.79 34.01
C LEU A 66 -17.02 1.50 33.36
N GLY A 67 -17.17 0.36 34.03
CA GLY A 67 -16.84 -0.95 33.47
C GLY A 67 -17.62 -1.26 32.19
N LEU A 68 -18.93 -1.01 32.18
CA LEU A 68 -19.79 -1.22 31.02
C LEU A 68 -19.36 -0.34 29.83
N VAL A 69 -19.04 0.93 30.08
CA VAL A 69 -18.53 1.86 29.06
C VAL A 69 -17.21 1.35 28.49
N VAL A 70 -16.27 0.95 29.34
CA VAL A 70 -14.96 0.44 28.90
C VAL A 70 -15.10 -0.84 28.09
N VAL A 71 -15.93 -1.79 28.53
CA VAL A 71 -16.19 -3.05 27.82
C VAL A 71 -16.85 -2.79 26.46
N SER A 72 -17.85 -1.91 26.42
CA SER A 72 -18.55 -1.55 25.18
C SER A 72 -17.59 -0.88 24.18
N LEU A 73 -16.71 0.00 24.67
CA LEU A 73 -15.71 0.66 23.85
C LEU A 73 -14.65 -0.33 23.34
N ALA A 74 -14.18 -1.24 24.19
CA ALA A 74 -13.23 -2.28 23.81
C ALA A 74 -13.82 -3.19 22.71
N ILE A 75 -15.05 -3.66 22.86
CA ILE A 75 -15.73 -4.48 21.85
C ILE A 75 -15.90 -3.68 20.54
N ALA A 76 -16.31 -2.41 20.62
CA ALA A 76 -16.49 -1.56 19.44
C ALA A 76 -15.17 -1.35 18.66
N VAL A 77 -14.06 -1.14 19.37
CA VAL A 77 -12.72 -0.99 18.77
C VAL A 77 -12.27 -2.30 18.14
N ILE A 78 -12.42 -3.44 18.83
CA ILE A 78 -12.03 -4.76 18.32
C ILE A 78 -12.84 -5.11 17.06
N GLN A 79 -14.15 -4.91 17.06
CA GLN A 79 -15.01 -5.25 15.91
C GLN A 79 -14.77 -4.35 14.69
N ARG A 80 -14.38 -3.09 14.92
CA ARG A 80 -14.16 -2.11 13.85
C ARG A 80 -12.69 -1.90 13.53
N PHE A 81 -11.83 -2.79 14.01
CA PHE A 81 -10.41 -2.71 13.72
C PHE A 81 -10.16 -2.80 12.20
N PRO A 82 -9.33 -1.92 11.62
CA PRO A 82 -9.06 -1.91 10.19
C PRO A 82 -8.51 -3.26 9.72
N ARG A 83 -9.06 -3.77 8.62
CA ARG A 83 -8.44 -4.88 7.88
C ARG A 83 -7.36 -4.29 6.96
N SER A 84 -6.12 -4.75 7.13
CA SER A 84 -4.99 -4.34 6.29
C SER A 84 -4.84 -5.20 5.03
N SER A 85 -5.54 -6.33 4.95
CA SER A 85 -5.64 -7.12 3.73
C SER A 85 -7.03 -7.74 3.52
N VAL A 86 -7.35 -7.98 2.24
CA VAL A 86 -8.55 -8.67 1.78
C VAL A 86 -8.13 -9.70 0.75
N CYS A 87 -8.36 -10.98 1.05
CA CYS A 87 -8.02 -12.10 0.17
C CYS A 87 -9.28 -12.67 -0.47
N LYS A 88 -9.19 -13.03 -1.75
CA LYS A 88 -10.23 -13.76 -2.48
C LYS A 88 -9.58 -14.82 -3.36
N ALA A 89 -9.96 -16.07 -3.14
CA ALA A 89 -9.60 -17.16 -4.03
C ALA A 89 -10.42 -17.07 -5.33
N LEU A 90 -9.75 -17.26 -6.46
CA LEU A 90 -10.35 -17.43 -7.77
C LEU A 90 -10.47 -18.93 -8.05
N SER A 91 -11.63 -19.36 -8.53
CA SER A 91 -11.90 -20.77 -8.81
C SER A 91 -11.23 -21.27 -10.10
N SER A 92 -10.85 -20.36 -11.01
CA SER A 92 -10.17 -20.70 -12.25
C SER A 92 -9.47 -19.45 -12.81
N PRO A 93 -8.12 -19.43 -12.90
CA PRO A 93 -7.18 -20.44 -12.39
C PRO A 93 -7.14 -20.47 -10.85
N ASP A 94 -6.64 -21.58 -10.27
CA ASP A 94 -6.44 -21.74 -8.82
C ASP A 94 -5.39 -20.73 -8.33
N SER A 95 -5.88 -19.57 -7.92
CA SER A 95 -5.06 -18.41 -7.57
C SER A 95 -5.75 -17.58 -6.50
N VAL A 96 -4.96 -16.93 -5.66
CA VAL A 96 -5.48 -16.05 -4.61
C VAL A 96 -5.11 -14.61 -4.96
N VAL A 97 -6.12 -13.75 -5.03
CA VAL A 97 -5.92 -12.32 -5.17
C VAL A 97 -6.01 -11.71 -3.77
N GLU A 98 -4.93 -11.08 -3.33
CA GLU A 98 -4.88 -10.32 -2.09
C GLU A 98 -4.71 -8.83 -2.40
N ILE A 99 -5.59 -8.00 -1.85
CA ILE A 99 -5.40 -6.55 -1.80
C ILE A 99 -4.88 -6.23 -0.41
N LYS A 100 -3.66 -5.71 -0.32
CA LYS A 100 -2.97 -5.42 0.93
C LYS A 100 -2.55 -3.96 1.00
N ILE A 101 -2.68 -3.39 2.19
CA ILE A 101 -2.15 -2.07 2.53
C ILE A 101 -0.79 -2.28 3.19
N GLY A 102 0.26 -1.73 2.60
CA GLY A 102 1.62 -1.83 3.13
C GLY A 102 2.68 -1.36 2.13
N ASN A 103 3.94 -1.58 2.49
CA ASN A 103 5.08 -1.28 1.63
C ASN A 103 5.23 -2.37 0.55
N LEU A 104 5.25 -1.96 -0.72
CA LEU A 104 5.37 -2.86 -1.87
C LEU A 104 6.69 -3.65 -1.85
N PHE A 105 7.79 -3.03 -1.44
CA PHE A 105 9.14 -3.63 -1.49
C PHE A 105 9.38 -4.68 -0.41
N ASN A 106 8.57 -4.65 0.65
CA ASN A 106 8.58 -5.65 1.73
C ASN A 106 7.78 -6.90 1.39
N GLN A 107 7.05 -6.93 0.28
CA GLN A 107 6.31 -8.13 -0.13
C GLN A 107 7.27 -9.20 -0.66
N PRO A 108 7.00 -10.49 -0.37
CA PRO A 108 7.79 -11.60 -0.89
C PRO A 108 7.59 -11.78 -2.40
N GLY A 109 8.57 -12.40 -3.05
CA GLY A 109 8.52 -12.72 -4.47
C GLY A 109 8.97 -11.57 -5.39
N HIS A 110 8.67 -11.75 -6.68
CA HIS A 110 8.96 -10.75 -7.71
C HIS A 110 7.90 -9.66 -7.73
N LEU A 111 8.31 -8.43 -8.08
CA LEU A 111 7.42 -7.28 -8.09
C LEU A 111 7.26 -6.75 -9.50
N VAL A 112 6.03 -6.41 -9.88
CA VAL A 112 5.74 -5.64 -11.09
C VAL A 112 5.52 -4.19 -10.67
N ILE A 113 6.28 -3.28 -11.27
CA ILE A 113 6.28 -1.85 -10.98
C ILE A 113 5.84 -1.13 -12.26
N GLY A 114 4.79 -0.32 -12.15
CA GLY A 114 4.38 0.55 -13.24
C GLY A 114 5.43 1.64 -13.46
N ALA A 115 5.91 1.76 -14.70
CA ALA A 115 6.76 2.84 -15.18
C ALA A 115 6.08 3.57 -16.34
N ASN A 116 6.58 4.76 -16.65
CA ASN A 116 6.16 5.47 -17.85
C ASN A 116 6.93 4.95 -19.09
N ASP A 117 6.42 5.29 -20.27
CA ASP A 117 6.98 4.90 -21.58
C ASP A 117 8.41 5.37 -21.85
N VAL A 118 8.97 6.22 -21.00
CA VAL A 118 10.31 6.83 -21.12
C VAL A 118 11.28 6.34 -20.05
N PHE A 119 10.80 5.53 -19.10
CA PHE A 119 11.57 5.00 -17.96
C PHE A 119 12.34 6.11 -17.22
N ASP A 120 11.63 7.22 -16.90
CA ASP A 120 12.19 8.33 -16.12
C ASP A 120 12.45 7.88 -14.66
N THR A 121 13.58 8.33 -14.13
CA THR A 121 14.12 7.97 -12.80
C THR A 121 14.53 9.21 -11.99
N GLU A 122 14.62 10.37 -12.64
CA GLU A 122 15.06 11.64 -12.04
C GLU A 122 14.11 12.08 -10.93
N LEU A 123 14.63 12.14 -9.70
CA LEU A 123 13.86 12.60 -8.55
C LEU A 123 13.63 14.11 -8.61
N GLY A 124 12.45 14.54 -8.14
CA GLY A 124 12.08 15.93 -8.03
C GLY A 124 10.74 16.18 -8.68
N GLU A 125 10.73 17.00 -9.74
CA GLU A 125 9.50 17.32 -10.47
C GLU A 125 9.04 16.17 -11.39
N VAL A 126 9.98 15.38 -11.92
CA VAL A 126 9.67 14.27 -12.84
C VAL A 126 9.16 13.05 -12.04
N ILE A 127 9.98 12.51 -11.14
CA ILE A 127 9.60 11.43 -10.24
C ILE A 127 9.56 11.93 -8.81
N LYS A 128 8.39 11.86 -8.17
CA LYS A 128 8.29 12.20 -6.75
C LYS A 128 9.04 11.17 -5.90
N PRO A 129 9.82 11.57 -4.88
CA PRO A 129 10.47 10.64 -3.97
C PRO A 129 9.51 9.68 -3.26
N SER A 130 8.28 10.12 -3.02
CA SER A 130 7.22 9.30 -2.40
C SER A 130 6.50 8.35 -3.36
N SER A 131 6.77 8.42 -4.67
CA SER A 131 6.22 7.49 -5.66
C SER A 131 6.85 6.10 -5.55
N VAL A 132 6.26 5.09 -6.19
CA VAL A 132 6.84 3.73 -6.21
C VAL A 132 8.23 3.73 -6.86
N GLN A 133 8.42 4.44 -7.97
CA GLN A 133 9.73 4.55 -8.64
C GLN A 133 10.75 5.29 -7.77
N GLY A 134 10.34 6.35 -7.07
CA GLY A 134 11.22 7.07 -6.15
C GLY A 134 11.63 6.22 -4.95
N GLN A 135 10.67 5.52 -4.33
CA GLN A 135 10.94 4.58 -3.25
C GLN A 135 11.83 3.41 -3.69
N PHE A 136 11.72 2.97 -4.96
CA PHE A 136 12.61 1.96 -5.52
C PHE A 136 14.06 2.45 -5.59
N LEU A 137 14.28 3.65 -6.12
CA LEU A 137 15.61 4.26 -6.16
C LEU A 137 16.20 4.43 -4.76
N THR A 138 15.42 4.98 -3.82
CA THR A 138 15.88 5.20 -2.44
C THR A 138 16.13 3.89 -1.70
N GLY A 139 15.18 2.96 -1.74
CA GLY A 139 15.18 1.76 -0.91
C GLY A 139 15.98 0.59 -1.49
N ILE A 140 15.96 0.40 -2.82
CA ILE A 140 16.64 -0.73 -3.48
C ILE A 140 18.01 -0.33 -4.01
N TYR A 141 18.14 0.88 -4.55
CA TYR A 141 19.39 1.39 -5.11
C TYR A 141 20.13 2.34 -4.17
N GLY A 142 19.61 2.62 -2.97
CA GLY A 142 20.31 3.46 -2.00
C GLY A 142 20.54 4.91 -2.46
N ASN A 143 19.62 5.45 -3.26
CA ASN A 143 19.75 6.74 -3.97
C ASN A 143 20.83 6.78 -5.07
N ASP A 144 21.36 5.64 -5.52
CA ASP A 144 22.30 5.58 -6.64
C ASP A 144 21.55 5.66 -7.98
N LEU A 145 21.27 6.89 -8.41
CA LEU A 145 20.57 7.17 -9.66
C LEU A 145 21.36 6.69 -10.87
N THR A 146 22.68 6.90 -10.87
CA THR A 146 23.55 6.54 -11.99
C THR A 146 23.56 5.03 -12.22
N LYS A 147 23.63 4.24 -11.14
CA LYS A 147 23.54 2.79 -11.24
C LYS A 147 22.19 2.33 -11.78
N LEU A 148 21.09 2.88 -11.25
CA LEU A 148 19.75 2.55 -11.72
C LEU A 148 19.59 2.85 -13.22
N ASP A 149 20.01 4.03 -13.66
CA ASP A 149 19.93 4.44 -15.06
C ASP A 149 20.78 3.57 -15.97
N THR A 150 22.00 3.23 -15.54
CA THR A 150 22.90 2.36 -16.31
C THR A 150 22.29 0.98 -16.52
N GLU A 151 21.71 0.38 -15.47
CA GLU A 151 21.06 -0.93 -15.57
C GLU A 151 19.80 -0.89 -16.45
N ILE A 152 18.99 0.17 -16.33
CA ILE A 152 17.82 0.38 -17.18
C ILE A 152 18.22 0.53 -18.65
N GLU A 153 19.21 1.36 -18.94
CA GLU A 153 19.68 1.59 -20.32
C GLU A 153 20.27 0.32 -20.94
N ALA A 154 21.01 -0.47 -20.16
CA ALA A 154 21.56 -1.75 -20.63
C ALA A 154 20.47 -2.73 -21.09
N VAL A 155 19.34 -2.82 -20.36
CA VAL A 155 18.22 -3.68 -20.74
C VAL A 155 17.40 -3.09 -21.88
N LEU A 156 17.24 -1.75 -21.90
CA LEU A 156 16.51 -1.06 -22.97
C LEU A 156 17.25 -1.04 -24.32
N GLU A 157 18.53 -1.42 -24.34
CA GLU A 157 19.32 -1.60 -25.56
C GLU A 157 18.61 -2.51 -26.56
N ASP A 158 18.03 -3.61 -26.09
CA ASP A 158 17.31 -4.60 -26.90
C ASP A 158 16.05 -4.01 -27.56
N TYR A 159 15.52 -2.90 -27.02
CA TYR A 159 14.31 -2.23 -27.50
C TYR A 159 14.61 -0.98 -28.35
N LYS A 160 15.90 -0.69 -28.64
CA LYS A 160 16.31 0.51 -29.40
C LYS A 160 15.67 0.64 -30.77
N ALA A 161 15.34 -0.47 -31.45
CA ALA A 161 14.70 -0.42 -32.76
C ALA A 161 13.24 0.07 -32.71
N GLN A 162 12.58 -0.05 -31.55
CA GLN A 162 11.17 0.24 -31.38
C GLN A 162 10.92 1.62 -30.74
N ARG A 163 11.98 2.29 -30.28
CA ARG A 163 11.85 3.56 -29.56
C ARG A 163 11.65 4.73 -30.51
N THR A 164 10.82 5.68 -30.11
CA THR A 164 10.60 6.94 -30.82
C THR A 164 11.18 8.09 -30.01
N LYS A 165 11.81 9.08 -30.67
CA LYS A 165 12.27 10.29 -29.99
C LYS A 165 11.13 11.29 -29.91
N GLU A 166 10.87 11.83 -28.73
CA GLU A 166 10.00 12.99 -28.54
C GLU A 166 10.79 14.28 -28.74
N PRO A 167 10.55 15.03 -29.82
CA PRO A 167 11.31 16.26 -30.10
C PRO A 167 10.96 17.41 -29.14
N ASN A 168 9.75 17.42 -28.58
CA ASN A 168 9.22 18.56 -27.81
C ASN A 168 9.31 18.39 -26.28
N LYS A 169 10.09 17.41 -25.80
CA LYS A 169 10.19 17.12 -24.37
C LYS A 169 11.28 18.00 -23.73
N ASN A 170 10.88 18.86 -22.80
CA ASN A 170 11.77 19.81 -22.12
C ASN A 170 12.40 19.28 -20.82
N LYS A 171 11.86 18.22 -20.23
CA LYS A 171 12.29 17.63 -18.94
C LYS A 171 12.19 16.11 -18.99
N GLY A 172 13.16 15.40 -18.41
CA GLY A 172 13.26 13.93 -18.45
C GLY A 172 13.80 13.36 -19.77
N LYS A 173 13.77 12.02 -19.90
CA LYS A 173 14.31 11.26 -21.04
C LYS A 173 13.45 11.42 -22.29
N SER A 174 14.06 11.70 -23.45
CA SER A 174 13.33 11.95 -24.71
C SER A 174 12.98 10.68 -25.50
N TRP A 175 13.58 9.54 -25.19
CA TRP A 175 13.31 8.28 -25.89
C TRP A 175 12.12 7.57 -25.27
N ARG A 176 11.10 7.32 -26.10
CA ARG A 176 9.86 6.62 -25.74
C ARG A 176 9.90 5.19 -26.26
N TYR A 177 9.46 4.25 -25.45
CA TYR A 177 9.33 2.84 -25.76
C TYR A 177 7.85 2.47 -25.87
N PRO A 178 7.48 1.44 -26.65
CA PRO A 178 6.10 1.01 -26.77
C PRO A 178 5.47 0.67 -25.41
N ILE A 179 4.17 0.97 -25.25
CA ILE A 179 3.40 0.53 -24.08
C ILE A 179 3.42 -1.01 -24.01
N GLY A 180 3.58 -1.55 -22.80
CA GLY A 180 3.79 -2.97 -22.55
C GLY A 180 5.27 -3.38 -22.51
N THR A 181 6.20 -2.52 -22.94
CA THR A 181 7.64 -2.76 -22.76
C THR A 181 7.93 -3.04 -21.29
N THR A 182 8.50 -4.20 -21.00
CA THR A 182 8.79 -4.64 -19.63
C THR A 182 10.25 -5.00 -19.50
N ILE A 183 10.97 -4.32 -18.61
CA ILE A 183 12.37 -4.61 -18.29
C ILE A 183 12.46 -5.31 -16.94
N ALA A 184 13.40 -6.26 -16.81
CA ALA A 184 13.62 -6.99 -15.57
C ALA A 184 14.94 -6.52 -14.91
N LEU A 185 14.84 -6.01 -13.69
CA LEU A 185 15.95 -5.56 -12.86
C LEU A 185 16.11 -6.46 -11.63
N GLY A 186 17.24 -6.33 -10.92
CA GLY A 186 17.50 -7.04 -9.67
C GLY A 186 18.15 -8.42 -9.85
N SER A 187 18.10 -9.24 -8.80
CA SER A 187 18.74 -10.56 -8.78
C SER A 187 17.77 -11.67 -9.21
N PRO A 188 18.28 -12.87 -9.54
CA PRO A 188 17.42 -14.03 -9.83
C PRO A 188 16.42 -14.36 -8.70
N ASP A 189 16.81 -14.15 -7.45
CA ASP A 189 15.96 -14.41 -6.28
C ASP A 189 14.86 -13.36 -6.07
N LYS A 190 15.12 -12.10 -6.49
CA LYS A 190 14.18 -10.99 -6.38
C LYS A 190 14.28 -10.05 -7.58
N ARG A 191 13.42 -10.32 -8.57
CA ARG A 191 13.26 -9.50 -9.76
C ARG A 191 12.23 -8.40 -9.59
N TYR A 192 12.51 -7.27 -10.23
CA TYR A 192 11.62 -6.13 -10.35
C TYR A 192 11.32 -5.88 -11.83
N PHE A 193 10.09 -6.14 -12.24
CA PHE A 193 9.62 -5.96 -13.60
C PHE A 193 9.04 -4.56 -13.75
N TRP A 194 9.73 -3.69 -14.47
CA TRP A 194 9.25 -2.35 -14.76
C TRP A 194 8.50 -2.36 -16.08
N THR A 195 7.19 -2.12 -16.02
CA THR A 195 6.31 -2.17 -17.19
C THR A 195 5.84 -0.78 -17.56
N ALA A 196 6.11 -0.37 -18.80
CA ALA A 196 5.59 0.85 -19.41
C ALA A 196 4.07 0.74 -19.55
N TYR A 197 3.32 1.34 -18.63
CA TYR A 197 1.85 1.25 -18.60
C TYR A 197 1.14 2.51 -19.11
N GLY A 198 1.86 3.62 -19.27
CA GLY A 198 1.27 4.88 -19.69
C GLY A 198 2.27 5.83 -20.32
N TYR A 199 1.74 6.76 -21.11
CA TYR A 199 2.49 7.78 -21.82
C TYR A 199 2.84 8.96 -20.89
N MET A 200 4.11 9.34 -20.84
CA MET A 200 4.58 10.52 -20.13
C MET A 200 4.30 11.78 -20.95
N GLY A 201 3.35 12.59 -20.49
CA GLY A 201 3.07 13.90 -21.05
C GLY A 201 4.18 14.92 -20.75
N ASN A 202 4.24 15.98 -21.56
CA ASN A 202 5.17 17.09 -21.34
C ASN A 202 4.82 17.93 -20.08
N ASP A 203 3.63 17.72 -19.51
CA ASP A 203 3.19 18.26 -18.23
C ASP A 203 3.64 17.41 -17.02
N LEU A 204 4.51 16.42 -17.24
CA LEU A 204 5.03 15.48 -16.24
C LEU A 204 3.93 14.60 -15.62
N ARG A 205 2.81 14.39 -16.33
CA ARG A 205 1.75 13.48 -15.92
C ARG A 205 1.72 12.27 -16.82
N VAL A 206 1.59 11.10 -16.20
CA VAL A 206 1.39 9.84 -16.92
C VAL A 206 -0.09 9.70 -17.28
N GLN A 207 -0.36 9.50 -18.55
CA GLN A 207 -1.70 9.25 -19.08
C GLN A 207 -1.79 7.80 -19.53
N SER A 208 -2.83 7.11 -19.09
CA SER A 208 -3.16 5.75 -19.50
C SER A 208 -4.60 5.77 -19.97
N ASN A 209 -4.84 5.40 -21.23
CA ASN A 209 -6.18 5.17 -21.77
C ASN A 209 -6.37 3.67 -21.98
N ALA A 210 -7.56 3.15 -21.69
CA ALA A 210 -7.92 1.74 -21.86
C ALA A 210 -7.74 1.28 -23.33
N ASP A 211 -7.89 2.20 -24.28
CA ASP A 211 -7.68 1.94 -25.70
C ASP A 211 -6.23 1.51 -26.02
N TYR A 212 -5.24 1.93 -25.22
CA TYR A 212 -3.84 1.55 -25.42
C TYR A 212 -3.51 0.16 -24.86
N SER A 213 -4.31 -0.38 -23.94
CA SER A 213 -4.08 -1.69 -23.29
C SER A 213 -4.75 -2.88 -23.99
N CYS A 214 -5.68 -2.64 -24.92
CA CYS A 214 -6.43 -3.69 -25.62
C CYS A 214 -5.86 -4.10 -26.98
N PHE A 215 -4.74 -3.51 -27.42
CA PHE A 215 -4.05 -3.90 -28.64
C PHE A 215 -2.70 -4.55 -28.30
N ASN A 216 -2.75 -5.81 -27.87
CA ASN A 216 -1.67 -6.78 -28.05
C ASN A 216 -2.27 -8.19 -28.10
#